data_AF-A0AAU6HBN3-F1
#
_entry.id   AF-A0AAU6HBN3-F1
#
_cell.length_a   1.000
_cell.length_b   1.000
_cell.length_c   1.000
_cell.angle_alpha   90.00
_cell.angle_beta   90.00
_cell.angle_gamma   90.00
#
_symmetry.space_group_name_H-M   'P 1'
#
loop_
_entity.id
_entity.type
_entity.pdbx_description
1 polymer ?
#
loop_
_entity_poly.entity_id
_entity_poly.type
_entity_poly.pdbx_seq_one_letter_code
_entity_poly.pdbx_strand_id
1 'polypeptide(L)'
;MSTLKGKRPYVPAAPLDLVDTYQLLERAEIVERAAARLAHRHRELFVVDSVDEARGRLSGVLGGRRRVFAMAQMPAGLRRITVRECPGGLEAMAVFLGQGGLMLGASSWDRIRRHAWERMTASAERGPAPVLPRKPYRYHDLRHTYALRLLKHLTEMLIETELRRADQRPLVTLAEHISMNPLLVVQRALGHASPRTTYEYLAYLEDPMTYVDQAFSAWADSDGASYAEIAIRLLEAERHAAQG
;
A
#
# COMPACT_ATOMS: atom_id res chain seq x y z
N MET A 1 -24.23 -14.18 -13.95
CA MET A 1 -23.04 -14.54 -13.15
C MET A 1 -21.82 -13.90 -13.80
N SER A 2 -21.22 -12.90 -13.15
CA SER A 2 -19.86 -12.45 -13.47
C SER A 2 -19.22 -11.98 -12.16
N THR A 3 -18.57 -12.91 -11.48
CA THR A 3 -17.67 -12.63 -10.36
C THR A 3 -16.39 -12.08 -10.96
N LEU A 4 -16.19 -10.76 -10.89
CA LEU A 4 -14.88 -10.16 -11.06
C LEU A 4 -14.00 -10.65 -9.90
N LYS A 5 -13.37 -11.81 -10.10
CA LYS A 5 -12.32 -12.34 -9.24
C LYS A 5 -11.12 -11.42 -9.42
N GLY A 6 -11.03 -10.38 -8.56
CA GLY A 6 -9.89 -9.47 -8.55
C GLY A 6 -8.60 -10.28 -8.39
N LYS A 7 -7.78 -10.32 -9.44
CA LYS A 7 -6.44 -10.91 -9.34
C LYS A 7 -5.65 -10.03 -8.35
N ARG A 8 -5.04 -10.68 -7.35
CA ARG A 8 -4.26 -9.99 -6.32
C ARG A 8 -3.13 -9.21 -7.02
N PRO A 9 -2.99 -7.90 -6.78
CA PRO A 9 -1.86 -7.15 -7.33
C PRO A 9 -0.57 -7.78 -6.78
N TYR A 10 0.47 -7.85 -7.61
CA TYR A 10 1.80 -8.22 -7.14
C TYR A 10 2.31 -7.10 -6.23
N VAL A 11 2.63 -7.45 -4.99
CA VAL A 11 3.26 -6.55 -4.02
C VAL A 11 4.62 -7.18 -3.71
N PRO A 12 5.73 -6.44 -3.85
CA PRO A 12 7.06 -6.94 -3.49
C PRO A 12 7.11 -7.35 -2.00
N ALA A 13 8.01 -8.28 -1.66
CA ALA A 13 8.12 -8.82 -0.30
C ALA A 13 8.52 -7.75 0.74
N ALA A 14 9.53 -6.92 0.43
CA ALA A 14 10.03 -5.92 1.38
C ALA A 14 8.94 -4.96 1.93
N PRO A 15 8.04 -4.37 1.12
CA PRO A 15 6.89 -3.63 1.65
C PRO A 15 5.93 -4.44 2.53
N LEU A 16 5.77 -5.74 2.30
CA LEU A 16 4.95 -6.61 3.16
C LEU A 16 5.65 -6.84 4.50
N ASP A 17 6.98 -7.05 4.50
CA ASP A 17 7.76 -7.22 5.73
C ASP A 17 7.67 -5.97 6.64
N LEU A 18 7.62 -4.78 6.03
CA LEU A 18 7.37 -3.52 6.75
C LEU A 18 5.98 -3.48 7.40
N VAL A 19 4.96 -3.94 6.68
CA VAL A 19 3.59 -4.02 7.20
C VAL A 19 3.50 -5.05 8.33
N ASP A 20 4.16 -6.20 8.19
CA ASP A 20 4.20 -7.23 9.22
C ASP A 20 4.91 -6.74 10.48
N THR A 21 6.05 -6.05 10.31
CA THR A 21 6.76 -5.39 11.43
C THR A 21 5.86 -4.37 12.13
N TYR A 22 5.18 -3.52 11.37
CA TYR A 22 4.21 -2.56 11.92
C TYR A 22 3.08 -3.25 12.69
N GLN A 23 2.53 -4.35 12.14
CA GLN A 23 1.43 -5.08 12.77
C GLN A 23 1.85 -5.73 14.10
N LEU A 24 3.08 -6.24 14.18
CA LEU A 24 3.62 -6.89 15.36
C LEU A 24 4.02 -5.90 16.47
N LEU A 25 4.51 -4.73 16.10
CA LEU A 25 5.05 -3.74 17.05
C LEU A 25 4.06 -2.59 17.28
N GLU A 26 4.10 -1.58 16.40
CA GLU A 26 3.40 -0.32 16.58
C GLU A 26 1.88 -0.49 16.65
N ARG A 27 1.31 -1.36 15.81
CA ARG A 27 -0.14 -1.57 15.76
C ARG A 27 -0.64 -2.22 17.04
N ALA A 28 0.09 -3.20 17.58
CA ALA A 28 -0.28 -3.88 18.82
C ALA A 28 -0.36 -2.87 19.99
N GLU A 29 0.64 -2.00 20.11
CA GLU A 29 0.68 -0.93 21.11
C GLU A 29 -0.48 0.07 20.94
N ILE A 30 -0.80 0.47 19.70
CA ILE A 30 -1.94 1.37 19.41
C ILE A 30 -3.27 0.72 19.81
N VAL A 31 -3.45 -0.58 19.53
CA VAL A 31 -4.66 -1.32 19.86
C VAL A 31 -4.84 -1.40 21.37
N GLU A 32 -3.80 -1.79 22.10
CA GLU A 32 -3.83 -1.91 23.55
C GLU A 32 -4.22 -0.57 24.21
N ARG A 33 -3.57 0.53 23.81
CA ARG A 33 -3.88 1.87 24.32
C ARG A 33 -5.28 2.36 23.99
N ALA A 34 -5.84 1.92 22.87
CA ALA A 34 -7.15 2.37 22.40
C ALA A 34 -8.32 1.54 22.95
N ALA A 35 -8.09 0.31 23.42
CA ALA A 35 -9.13 -0.67 23.75
C ALA A 35 -10.21 -0.12 24.70
N ALA A 36 -9.81 0.47 25.83
CA ALA A 36 -10.75 1.03 26.81
C ALA A 36 -11.62 2.16 26.22
N ARG A 37 -11.00 3.01 25.39
CA ARG A 37 -11.70 4.12 24.73
C ARG A 37 -12.69 3.62 23.68
N LEU A 38 -12.34 2.56 22.94
CA LEU A 38 -13.23 1.93 21.98
C LEU A 38 -14.41 1.25 22.69
N ALA A 39 -14.17 0.59 23.83
CA ALA A 39 -15.21 0.00 24.65
C ALA A 39 -16.24 1.04 25.12
N HIS A 40 -15.79 2.22 25.55
CA HIS A 40 -16.71 3.31 25.92
C HIS A 40 -17.59 3.78 24.76
N ARG A 41 -17.08 3.70 23.51
CA ARG A 41 -17.77 4.10 22.28
C ARG A 41 -18.46 2.94 21.56
N HIS A 42 -18.59 1.77 22.20
CA HIS A 42 -19.09 0.55 21.58
C HIS A 42 -20.38 0.74 20.77
N ARG A 43 -21.33 1.56 21.25
CA ARG A 43 -22.61 1.80 20.57
C ARG A 43 -22.48 2.52 19.21
N GLU A 44 -21.41 3.28 19.02
CA GLU A 44 -21.11 4.02 17.79
C GLU A 44 -20.33 3.18 16.76
N LEU A 45 -19.83 2.01 17.16
CA LEU A 45 -18.96 1.17 16.35
C LEU A 45 -19.77 0.07 15.65
N PHE A 46 -19.25 -0.41 14.52
CA PHE A 46 -19.72 -1.66 13.93
C PHE A 46 -18.86 -2.80 14.49
N VAL A 47 -19.41 -3.54 15.46
CA VAL A 47 -18.73 -4.63 16.15
C VAL A 47 -19.03 -5.93 15.42
N VAL A 48 -18.01 -6.48 14.75
CA VAL A 48 -18.09 -7.69 13.95
C VAL A 48 -17.95 -8.91 14.84
N ASP A 49 -18.90 -9.84 14.71
CA ASP A 49 -18.92 -11.12 15.40
C ASP A 49 -18.65 -12.31 14.46
N SER A 50 -18.73 -12.11 13.14
CA SER A 50 -18.54 -13.16 12.15
C SER A 50 -18.04 -12.63 10.81
N VAL A 51 -17.06 -13.34 10.25
CA VAL A 51 -16.45 -13.09 8.94
C VAL A 51 -16.70 -14.30 8.04
N ASP A 52 -17.48 -14.11 6.98
CA ASP A 52 -17.62 -15.09 5.90
C ASP A 52 -16.66 -14.70 4.78
N GLU A 53 -15.42 -15.23 4.85
CA GLU A 53 -14.38 -14.93 3.86
C GLU A 53 -14.75 -15.43 2.46
N ALA A 54 -15.41 -16.59 2.37
CA ALA A 54 -15.79 -17.20 1.10
C ALA A 54 -16.79 -16.33 0.32
N ARG A 55 -17.74 -15.71 1.03
CA ARG A 55 -18.73 -14.78 0.43
C ARG A 55 -18.32 -13.31 0.52
N GLY A 56 -17.20 -13.02 1.19
CA GLY A 56 -16.72 -11.66 1.40
C GLY A 56 -17.68 -10.81 2.23
N ARG A 57 -18.27 -11.36 3.29
CA ARG A 57 -19.28 -10.68 4.13
C ARG A 57 -18.84 -10.58 5.60
N LEU A 58 -19.20 -9.46 6.22
CA LEU A 58 -19.06 -9.24 7.66
C LEU A 58 -20.44 -9.14 8.29
N SER A 59 -20.64 -9.82 9.42
CA SER A 59 -21.84 -9.74 10.23
C SER A 59 -21.49 -9.25 11.63
N GLY A 60 -22.37 -8.43 12.20
CA GLY A 60 -22.12 -7.83 13.51
C GLY A 60 -23.22 -6.91 13.96
N VAL A 61 -22.96 -6.13 15.01
CA VAL A 61 -23.90 -5.18 15.61
C VAL A 61 -23.48 -3.74 15.31
N LEU A 62 -24.41 -2.92 14.84
CA LEU A 62 -24.23 -1.47 14.67
C LEU A 62 -25.47 -0.76 15.21
N GLY A 63 -25.28 0.16 16.16
CA GLY A 63 -26.40 0.86 16.80
C GLY A 63 -27.41 -0.09 17.47
N GLY A 64 -26.92 -1.18 18.06
CA GLY A 64 -27.75 -2.19 18.73
C GLY A 64 -28.53 -3.13 17.81
N ARG A 65 -28.34 -3.04 16.48
CA ARG A 65 -29.02 -3.90 15.50
C ARG A 65 -28.03 -4.79 14.78
N ARG A 66 -28.43 -6.05 14.55
CA ARG A 66 -27.66 -6.96 13.68
C ARG A 66 -27.65 -6.39 12.26
N ARG A 67 -26.47 -6.36 11.65
CA ARG A 67 -26.21 -5.90 10.28
C ARG A 67 -25.27 -6.87 9.59
N VAL A 68 -25.40 -6.93 8.27
CA VAL A 68 -24.53 -7.70 7.38
C VAL A 68 -24.12 -6.78 6.24
N PHE A 69 -22.82 -6.75 5.95
CA PHE A 69 -22.27 -5.96 4.84
C PHE A 69 -21.39 -6.82 3.95
N ALA A 70 -21.47 -6.61 2.64
CA ALA A 70 -20.46 -7.11 1.72
C ALA A 70 -19.21 -6.21 1.86
N MET A 71 -18.05 -6.81 2.15
CA MET A 71 -16.80 -6.09 2.41
C MET A 71 -16.46 -5.11 1.27
N ALA A 72 -16.59 -5.58 0.03
CA ALA A 72 -16.33 -4.77 -1.17
C ALA A 72 -17.20 -3.51 -1.28
N GLN A 73 -18.40 -3.52 -0.68
CA GLN A 73 -19.37 -2.42 -0.76
C GLN A 73 -19.38 -1.53 0.48
N MET A 74 -18.59 -1.85 1.51
CA MET A 74 -18.53 -1.01 2.71
C MET A 74 -17.91 0.35 2.37
N PRO A 75 -18.64 1.47 2.60
CA PRO A 75 -18.08 2.80 2.37
C PRO A 75 -16.97 3.08 3.39
N ALA A 76 -16.06 4.00 3.05
CA ALA A 76 -14.91 4.34 3.88
C ALA A 76 -15.30 4.74 5.32
N GLY A 77 -16.41 5.45 5.50
CA GLY A 77 -16.93 5.83 6.81
C GLY A 77 -17.28 4.61 7.69
N LEU A 78 -17.93 3.59 7.11
CA LEU A 78 -18.27 2.36 7.82
C LEU A 78 -17.00 1.54 8.14
N ARG A 79 -16.10 1.38 7.15
CA ARG A 79 -14.81 0.69 7.37
C ARG A 79 -14.02 1.32 8.52
N ARG A 80 -14.10 2.64 8.67
CA ARG A 80 -13.39 3.38 9.72
C ARG A 80 -13.80 3.02 11.14
N ILE A 81 -15.06 2.66 11.33
CA ILE A 81 -15.64 2.32 12.64
C ILE A 81 -15.85 0.80 12.81
N THR A 82 -15.36 0.00 11.87
CA THR A 82 -15.48 -1.46 11.92
C THR A 82 -14.41 -2.03 12.85
N VAL A 83 -14.86 -2.69 13.90
CA VAL A 83 -14.03 -3.32 14.93
C VAL A 83 -14.45 -4.76 15.14
N ARG A 84 -13.62 -5.55 15.80
CA ARG A 84 -13.93 -6.90 16.29
C ARG A 84 -13.62 -6.99 17.78
N GLU A 85 -14.30 -7.88 18.47
CA GLU A 85 -13.90 -8.25 19.83
C GLU A 85 -12.71 -9.22 19.79
N CYS A 86 -11.72 -8.95 20.62
CA CYS A 86 -10.54 -9.78 20.85
C CYS A 86 -10.31 -9.93 22.36
N PRO A 87 -9.47 -10.87 22.81
CA PRO A 87 -9.18 -11.04 24.24
C PRO A 87 -8.69 -9.76 24.93
N GLY A 88 -7.96 -8.90 24.21
CA GLY A 88 -7.49 -7.59 24.71
C GLY A 88 -8.50 -6.45 24.59
N GLY A 89 -9.76 -6.72 24.21
CA GLY A 89 -10.81 -5.72 23.99
C GLY A 89 -11.15 -5.48 22.52
N LEU A 90 -11.77 -4.34 22.23
CA LEU A 90 -12.16 -3.99 20.86
C LEU A 90 -10.95 -3.55 20.03
N GLU A 91 -10.84 -4.11 18.83
CA GLU A 91 -9.76 -3.86 17.89
C GLU A 91 -10.33 -3.46 16.52
N ALA A 92 -9.83 -2.40 15.90
CA ALA A 92 -10.22 -2.06 14.53
C ALA A 92 -9.74 -3.11 13.51
N MET A 93 -10.61 -3.46 12.56
CA MET A 93 -10.28 -4.41 11.49
C MET A 93 -9.40 -3.79 10.38
N ALA A 94 -9.04 -2.52 10.51
CA ALA A 94 -8.12 -1.87 9.58
C ALA A 94 -6.65 -2.24 9.89
N VAL A 95 -5.83 -2.32 8.84
CA VAL A 95 -4.39 -2.50 8.97
C VAL A 95 -3.78 -1.26 9.64
N PHE A 96 -3.87 -0.09 8.98
CA PHE A 96 -3.28 1.13 9.50
C PHE A 96 -4.23 1.89 10.44
N LEU A 97 -3.75 2.15 11.65
CA LEU A 97 -4.50 2.79 12.71
C LEU A 97 -3.95 4.19 13.01
N GLY A 98 -4.87 5.12 13.31
CA GLY A 98 -4.49 6.37 13.96
C GLY A 98 -4.31 6.15 15.47
N GLN A 99 -3.80 7.18 16.16
CA GLN A 99 -3.65 7.20 17.64
C GLN A 99 -4.93 6.88 18.41
N GLY A 100 -6.07 6.93 17.75
CA GLY A 100 -7.35 6.53 18.33
C GLY A 100 -7.71 5.05 18.22
N GLY A 101 -6.85 4.20 17.65
CA GLY A 101 -7.13 2.78 17.42
C GLY A 101 -8.19 2.49 16.35
N LEU A 102 -8.59 3.50 15.57
CA LEU A 102 -9.47 3.35 14.40
C LEU A 102 -8.70 3.64 13.12
N MET A 103 -9.27 3.21 11.99
CA MET A 103 -8.69 3.46 10.66
C MET A 103 -8.36 4.94 10.45
N LEU A 104 -7.20 5.19 9.82
CA LEU A 104 -6.79 6.53 9.41
C LEU A 104 -7.82 7.17 8.46
N GLY A 105 -8.13 8.44 8.70
CA GLY A 105 -8.94 9.26 7.80
C GLY A 105 -8.10 9.94 6.72
N ALA A 106 -8.76 10.53 5.73
CA ALA A 106 -8.09 11.24 4.63
C ALA A 106 -7.14 12.35 5.11
N SER A 107 -7.55 13.13 6.13
CA SER A 107 -6.69 14.17 6.71
C SER A 107 -5.46 13.62 7.43
N SER A 108 -5.58 12.44 8.04
CA SER A 108 -4.45 11.77 8.71
C SER A 108 -3.41 11.31 7.68
N TRP A 109 -3.87 10.69 6.58
CA TRP A 109 -3.02 10.35 5.45
C TRP A 109 -2.34 11.59 4.87
N ASP A 110 -3.09 12.66 4.65
CA ASP A 110 -2.55 13.91 4.13
C ASP A 110 -1.44 14.51 5.02
N ARG A 111 -1.60 14.41 6.35
CA ARG A 111 -0.56 14.79 7.32
C ARG A 111 0.67 13.88 7.26
N ILE A 112 0.48 12.56 7.21
CA ILE A 112 1.58 11.58 7.08
C ILE A 112 2.42 11.91 5.83
N ARG A 113 1.75 12.16 4.71
CA ARG A 113 2.37 12.58 3.45
C ARG A 113 3.18 13.87 3.60
N ARG A 114 2.62 14.90 4.24
CA ARG A 114 3.33 16.16 4.50
C ARG A 114 4.57 15.96 5.36
N HIS A 115 4.46 15.18 6.44
CA HIS A 115 5.61 14.89 7.30
C HIS A 115 6.70 14.12 6.54
N ALA A 116 6.31 13.18 5.65
CA ALA A 116 7.28 12.50 4.79
C ALA A 116 7.98 13.48 3.83
N TRP A 117 7.22 14.40 3.23
CA TRP A 117 7.76 15.46 2.38
C TRP A 117 8.77 16.36 3.11
N GLU A 118 8.44 16.78 4.33
CA GLU A 118 9.32 17.59 5.19
C GLU A 118 10.64 16.87 5.48
N ARG A 119 10.59 15.58 5.84
CA ARG A 119 11.79 14.76 6.06
C ARG A 119 12.65 14.62 4.81
N MET A 120 12.02 14.38 3.66
CA MET A 120 12.74 14.27 2.37
C MET A 120 13.43 15.59 2.02
N THR A 121 12.75 16.71 2.20
CA THR A 121 13.30 18.05 1.93
C THR A 121 14.48 18.35 2.84
N ALA A 122 14.33 18.12 4.14
CA ALA A 122 15.41 18.29 5.11
C ALA A 122 16.62 17.38 4.83
N SER A 123 16.39 16.17 4.32
CA SER A 123 17.46 15.26 3.91
C SER A 123 18.19 15.77 2.66
N ALA A 124 17.46 16.32 1.68
CA ALA A 124 18.04 16.83 0.45
C ALA A 124 18.90 18.08 0.65
N GLU A 125 18.61 18.86 1.69
CA GLU A 125 19.44 20.02 2.09
C GLU A 125 20.78 19.60 2.74
N ARG A 126 20.88 18.37 3.26
CA ARG A 126 22.03 17.90 4.07
C ARG A 126 23.10 17.14 3.28
N GLY A 127 22.88 16.84 2.00
CA GLY A 127 23.83 16.05 1.21
C GLY A 127 23.30 15.69 -0.18
N PRO A 128 24.02 14.85 -0.93
CA PRO A 128 23.57 14.40 -2.25
C PRO A 128 22.28 13.60 -2.08
N ALA A 129 21.18 14.14 -2.59
CA ALA A 129 19.88 13.48 -2.61
C ALA A 129 19.27 13.54 -4.02
N PRO A 130 18.36 12.61 -4.35
CA PRO A 130 17.59 12.68 -5.59
C PRO A 130 16.86 14.02 -5.75
N VAL A 131 16.75 14.50 -6.98
CA VAL A 131 16.03 15.75 -7.29
C VAL A 131 14.57 15.62 -6.87
N LEU A 132 14.15 16.46 -5.92
CA LEU A 132 12.77 16.53 -5.47
C LEU A 132 11.91 17.37 -6.41
N PRO A 133 10.61 17.05 -6.56
CA PRO A 133 9.69 17.88 -7.34
C PRO A 133 9.50 19.27 -6.69
N ARG A 134 9.10 20.27 -7.48
CA ARG A 134 8.90 21.65 -6.97
C ARG A 134 7.76 21.79 -5.96
N LYS A 135 6.88 20.78 -5.87
CA LYS A 135 5.71 20.76 -4.98
C LYS A 135 5.62 19.40 -4.27
N PRO A 136 5.03 19.35 -3.06
CA PRO A 136 4.81 18.08 -2.37
C PRO A 136 4.00 17.11 -3.23
N TYR A 137 4.51 15.89 -3.40
CA TYR A 137 3.82 14.83 -4.13
C TYR A 137 2.49 14.47 -3.47
N ARG A 138 1.50 14.07 -4.26
CA ARG A 138 0.22 13.47 -3.83
C ARG A 138 0.32 11.95 -3.87
N TYR A 139 -0.55 11.24 -3.14
CA TYR A 139 -0.62 9.77 -3.24
C TYR A 139 -0.93 9.28 -4.66
N HIS A 140 -1.66 10.08 -5.44
CA HIS A 140 -1.92 9.78 -6.85
C HIS A 140 -0.65 9.87 -7.70
N ASP A 141 0.30 10.73 -7.35
CA ASP A 141 1.58 10.87 -8.06
C ASP A 141 2.42 9.60 -7.83
N LEU A 142 2.46 9.08 -6.60
CA LEU A 142 3.14 7.81 -6.29
C LEU A 142 2.53 6.64 -7.07
N ARG A 143 1.20 6.62 -7.23
CA ARG A 143 0.50 5.61 -8.01
C ARG A 143 0.86 5.70 -9.50
N HIS A 144 1.00 6.91 -10.05
CA HIS A 144 1.48 7.11 -11.41
C HIS A 144 2.92 6.65 -11.58
N THR A 145 3.82 7.01 -10.65
CA THR A 145 5.21 6.55 -10.67
C THR A 145 5.28 5.03 -10.67
N TYR A 146 4.54 4.36 -9.78
CA TYR A 146 4.46 2.89 -9.76
C TYR A 146 4.00 2.32 -11.10
N ALA A 147 2.96 2.89 -11.69
CA ALA A 147 2.44 2.44 -12.98
C ALA A 147 3.46 2.54 -14.11
N LEU A 148 4.19 3.67 -14.19
CA LEU A 148 5.23 3.91 -15.19
C LEU A 148 6.41 2.96 -15.01
N ARG A 149 6.87 2.77 -13.76
CA ARG A 149 7.96 1.83 -13.44
C ARG A 149 7.59 0.41 -13.85
N LEU A 150 6.39 -0.04 -13.47
CA LEU A 150 5.91 -1.37 -13.81
C LEU A 150 5.76 -1.55 -15.32
N LEU A 151 5.22 -0.54 -16.03
CA LEU A 151 5.08 -0.58 -17.47
C LEU A 151 6.43 -0.69 -18.19
N LYS A 152 7.41 0.13 -17.77
CA LYS A 152 8.77 0.12 -18.32
C LYS A 152 9.41 -1.25 -18.13
N HIS A 153 9.42 -1.77 -16.89
CA HIS A 153 10.01 -3.07 -16.57
C HIS A 153 9.38 -4.21 -17.36
N LEU A 154 8.05 -4.26 -17.45
CA LEU A 154 7.35 -5.30 -18.21
C LEU A 154 7.62 -5.19 -19.72
N THR A 155 7.78 -3.97 -20.24
CA THR A 155 8.15 -3.74 -21.65
C THR A 155 9.57 -4.22 -21.93
N GLU A 156 10.54 -3.90 -21.06
CA GLU A 156 11.92 -4.37 -21.17
C GLU A 156 12.02 -5.90 -21.12
N MET A 157 11.32 -6.52 -20.16
CA MET A 157 11.21 -7.98 -20.05
C MET A 157 10.61 -8.62 -21.31
N LEU A 158 9.58 -7.99 -21.89
CA LEU A 158 8.96 -8.47 -23.13
C LEU A 158 9.95 -8.38 -24.30
N ILE A 159 10.61 -7.24 -24.49
CA ILE A 159 11.61 -7.05 -25.55
C ILE A 159 12.73 -8.08 -25.41
N GLU A 160 13.28 -8.27 -24.21
CA GLU A 160 14.35 -9.24 -23.97
C GLU A 160 13.89 -10.68 -24.25
N THR A 161 12.63 -11.00 -23.92
CA THR A 161 12.04 -12.31 -24.19
C THR A 161 11.87 -12.54 -25.70
N GLU A 162 11.40 -11.54 -26.44
CA GLU A 162 11.25 -11.60 -27.90
C GLU A 162 12.60 -11.69 -28.61
N LEU A 163 13.60 -10.90 -28.18
CA LEU A 163 14.98 -10.98 -28.70
C LEU A 163 15.59 -12.37 -28.49
N ARG A 164 15.40 -12.97 -27.31
CA ARG A 164 15.87 -14.35 -27.03
C ARG A 164 15.14 -15.42 -27.86
N ARG A 165 13.91 -15.16 -28.29
CA ARG A 165 13.08 -16.08 -29.09
C ARG A 165 13.30 -15.95 -30.59
N ALA A 166 13.76 -14.80 -31.07
CA ALA A 166 14.03 -14.54 -32.49
C ALA A 166 14.97 -15.60 -33.11
N ASP A 167 15.84 -16.22 -32.29
CA ASP A 167 16.76 -17.28 -32.71
C ASP A 167 16.16 -18.70 -32.77
N GLN A 168 14.92 -18.97 -32.30
CA GLN A 168 14.51 -20.35 -32.00
C GLN A 168 13.18 -20.95 -32.53
N ARG A 169 12.11 -20.25 -32.97
CA ARG A 169 10.89 -20.83 -33.68
C ARG A 169 9.73 -19.81 -33.88
N PRO A 170 8.57 -20.15 -34.53
CA PRO A 170 7.76 -19.21 -35.34
C PRO A 170 6.82 -18.29 -34.55
N LEU A 171 6.24 -17.32 -35.29
CA LEU A 171 5.26 -16.30 -34.92
C LEU A 171 4.42 -16.60 -33.65
N VAL A 172 4.55 -15.70 -32.67
CA VAL A 172 3.79 -15.64 -31.42
C VAL A 172 2.28 -15.72 -31.69
N THR A 173 1.55 -16.54 -30.93
CA THR A 173 0.09 -16.58 -31.06
C THR A 173 -0.53 -15.28 -30.55
N LEU A 174 -1.64 -14.83 -31.15
CA LEU A 174 -2.35 -13.63 -30.70
C LEU A 174 -2.71 -13.69 -29.20
N ALA A 175 -3.00 -14.88 -28.68
CA ALA A 175 -3.30 -15.12 -27.27
C ALA A 175 -2.09 -14.85 -26.36
N GLU A 176 -0.90 -15.32 -26.75
CA GLU A 176 0.36 -15.05 -26.03
C GLU A 176 0.66 -13.55 -26.04
N HIS A 177 0.57 -12.90 -27.21
CA HIS A 177 0.79 -11.47 -27.35
C HIS A 177 -0.15 -10.62 -26.46
N ILE A 178 -1.44 -10.97 -26.39
CA ILE A 178 -2.40 -10.28 -25.51
C ILE A 178 -2.10 -10.57 -24.03
N SER A 179 -1.71 -11.80 -23.67
CA SER A 179 -1.43 -12.17 -22.28
C SER A 179 -0.18 -11.49 -21.72
N MET A 180 0.84 -11.29 -22.58
CA MET A 180 2.10 -10.63 -22.24
C MET A 180 2.04 -9.10 -22.37
N ASN A 181 0.90 -8.55 -22.84
CA ASN A 181 0.77 -7.12 -23.07
C ASN A 181 0.98 -6.30 -21.77
N PRO A 182 2.07 -5.53 -21.66
CA PRO A 182 2.42 -4.80 -20.45
C PRO A 182 1.33 -3.81 -20.01
N LEU A 183 0.63 -3.17 -20.95
CA LEU A 183 -0.45 -2.23 -20.65
C LEU A 183 -1.64 -2.93 -20.00
N LEU A 184 -2.01 -4.13 -20.46
CA LEU A 184 -3.11 -4.89 -19.85
C LEU A 184 -2.74 -5.39 -18.45
N VAL A 185 -1.47 -5.70 -18.20
CA VAL A 185 -0.99 -6.06 -16.86
C VAL A 185 -1.09 -4.85 -15.93
N VAL A 186 -0.58 -3.68 -16.34
CA VAL A 186 -0.64 -2.44 -15.55
C VAL A 186 -2.08 -1.98 -15.33
N GLN A 187 -2.93 -2.02 -16.35
CA GLN A 187 -4.35 -1.68 -16.24
C GLN A 187 -5.04 -2.51 -15.16
N ARG A 188 -4.79 -3.83 -15.14
CA ARG A 188 -5.35 -4.75 -14.14
C ARG A 188 -4.78 -4.50 -12.75
N ALA A 189 -3.46 -4.31 -12.64
CA ALA A 189 -2.79 -4.05 -11.36
C ALA A 189 -3.32 -2.76 -10.69
N LEU A 190 -3.63 -1.74 -11.50
CA LEU A 190 -4.21 -0.49 -11.03
C LEU A 190 -5.74 -0.60 -10.85
N GLY A 191 -6.42 -1.57 -11.44
CA GLY A 191 -7.88 -1.65 -11.41
C GLY A 191 -8.55 -0.57 -12.27
N HIS A 192 -7.92 -0.14 -13.36
CA HIS A 192 -8.50 0.82 -14.28
C HIS A 192 -9.65 0.20 -15.07
N ALA A 193 -10.84 0.80 -14.98
CA ALA A 193 -12.01 0.40 -15.75
C ALA A 193 -11.85 0.68 -17.26
N SER A 194 -10.99 1.62 -17.64
CA SER A 194 -10.71 1.97 -19.05
C SER A 194 -9.22 1.85 -19.38
N PRO A 195 -8.85 1.29 -20.54
CA PRO A 195 -7.49 1.31 -21.04
C PRO A 195 -6.97 2.73 -21.31
N ARG A 196 -7.85 3.70 -21.60
CA ARG A 196 -7.49 5.09 -21.93
C ARG A 196 -6.62 5.74 -20.85
N THR A 197 -6.97 5.56 -19.59
CA THR A 197 -6.20 6.03 -18.43
C THR A 197 -4.85 5.35 -18.26
N THR A 198 -4.65 4.18 -18.86
CA THR A 198 -3.34 3.49 -18.89
C THR A 198 -2.52 3.92 -20.11
N TYR A 199 -3.17 4.24 -21.24
CA TYR A 199 -2.51 4.76 -22.44
C TYR A 199 -1.84 6.13 -22.21
N GLU A 200 -2.33 6.94 -21.27
CA GLU A 200 -1.67 8.17 -20.83
C GLU A 200 -0.21 7.94 -20.40
N TYR A 201 0.14 6.74 -19.90
CA TYR A 201 1.50 6.41 -19.51
C TYR A 201 2.48 6.24 -20.66
N LEU A 202 2.01 5.86 -21.86
CA LEU A 202 2.89 5.67 -23.02
C LEU A 202 3.60 6.97 -23.41
N ALA A 203 2.95 8.11 -23.23
CA ALA A 203 3.51 9.42 -23.53
C ALA A 203 4.72 9.79 -22.64
N TYR A 204 4.94 9.05 -21.55
CA TYR A 204 6.01 9.33 -20.57
C TYR A 204 7.10 8.26 -20.56
N LEU A 205 7.10 7.30 -21.50
CA LEU A 205 8.14 6.26 -21.55
C LEU A 205 9.48 6.79 -22.09
N GLU A 206 9.49 7.88 -22.85
CA GLU A 206 10.69 8.31 -23.59
C GLU A 206 11.67 9.22 -22.83
N ASP A 207 11.35 9.82 -21.67
CA ASP A 207 12.25 10.86 -21.11
C ASP A 207 12.37 10.99 -19.56
N PRO A 208 11.31 10.88 -18.71
CA PRO A 208 11.43 11.20 -17.28
C PRO A 208 12.01 10.09 -16.38
N MET A 209 12.11 8.85 -16.86
CA MET A 209 12.27 7.68 -15.98
C MET A 209 13.72 7.42 -15.54
N THR A 210 14.72 7.96 -16.25
CA THR A 210 16.15 7.73 -15.99
C THR A 210 16.58 8.23 -14.61
N TYR A 211 16.09 9.39 -14.16
CA TYR A 211 16.39 9.93 -12.83
C TYR A 211 15.77 9.11 -11.70
N VAL A 212 14.57 8.57 -11.93
CA VAL A 212 13.87 7.70 -10.97
C VAL A 212 14.57 6.35 -10.88
N ASP A 213 15.02 5.81 -12.02
CA ASP A 213 15.84 4.60 -12.09
C ASP A 213 17.11 4.71 -11.24
N GLN A 214 17.88 5.79 -11.44
CA GLN A 214 19.11 6.04 -10.70
C GLN A 214 18.85 6.18 -9.18
N ALA A 215 17.76 6.86 -8.80
CA ALA A 215 17.39 6.99 -7.39
C ALA A 215 16.99 5.65 -6.74
N PHE A 216 16.30 4.77 -7.47
CA PHE A 216 15.93 3.44 -6.96
C PHE A 216 17.12 2.49 -6.88
N SER A 217 18.04 2.51 -7.86
CA SER A 217 19.27 1.71 -7.80
C SER A 217 20.16 2.16 -6.64
N ALA A 218 20.35 3.46 -6.47
CA ALA A 218 21.08 3.99 -5.31
C ALA A 218 20.43 3.62 -3.97
N TRP A 219 19.10 3.54 -3.91
CA TRP A 219 18.37 3.10 -2.72
C TRP A 219 18.50 1.59 -2.47
N ALA A 220 18.33 0.76 -3.50
CA ALA A 220 18.48 -0.70 -3.40
C ALA A 220 19.92 -1.14 -3.07
N ASP A 221 20.92 -0.38 -3.51
CA ASP A 221 22.33 -0.62 -3.14
C ASP A 221 22.64 -0.17 -1.70
N SER A 222 21.77 0.65 -1.09
CA SER A 222 21.90 1.16 0.28
C SER A 222 21.16 0.35 1.35
N ASP A 223 20.67 -0.85 1.01
CA ASP A 223 19.92 -1.81 1.85
C ASP A 223 20.72 -2.40 3.05
N GLY A 224 21.72 -1.69 3.56
CA GLY A 224 22.53 -2.09 4.72
C GLY A 224 21.86 -1.88 6.08
N ALA A 225 20.66 -1.30 6.13
CA ALA A 225 19.86 -1.26 7.37
C ALA A 225 18.37 -1.35 7.07
N SER A 226 17.77 -2.49 7.38
CA SER A 226 16.32 -2.67 7.30
C SER A 226 15.58 -1.69 8.22
N TYR A 227 14.31 -1.37 7.93
CA TYR A 227 13.48 -0.56 8.83
C TYR A 227 13.42 -1.15 10.25
N ALA A 228 13.48 -2.48 10.36
CA ALA A 228 13.58 -3.18 11.64
C ALA A 228 14.83 -2.77 12.42
N GLU A 229 16.00 -2.65 11.77
CA GLU A 229 17.23 -2.19 12.41
C GLU A 229 17.17 -0.70 12.80
N ILE A 230 16.51 0.13 11.99
CA ILE A 230 16.30 1.55 12.31
C ILE A 230 15.35 1.69 13.52
N ALA A 231 14.26 0.92 13.54
CA ALA A 231 13.30 0.90 14.65
C ALA A 231 13.93 0.38 15.94
N ILE A 232 14.74 -0.68 15.88
CA ILE A 232 15.48 -1.22 17.03
C ILE A 232 16.44 -0.16 17.58
N ARG A 233 17.24 0.48 16.73
CA ARG A 233 18.18 1.54 17.17
C ARG A 233 17.47 2.74 17.82
N LEU A 234 16.31 3.13 17.29
CA LEU A 234 15.51 4.22 17.87
C LEU A 234 14.92 3.85 19.22
N LEU A 235 14.38 2.62 19.37
CA LEU A 235 13.86 2.11 20.64
C LEU A 235 14.95 1.96 21.70
N GLU A 236 16.16 1.53 21.31
CA GLU A 236 17.32 1.45 22.19
C GLU A 236 17.77 2.85 22.66
N ALA A 237 17.83 3.82 21.76
CA ALA A 237 18.16 5.21 22.10
C ALA A 237 17.17 5.84 23.09
N GLU A 238 15.86 5.56 22.93
CA GLU A 238 14.83 6.03 23.86
C GLU A 238 14.92 5.36 25.24
N ARG A 239 15.26 4.06 25.32
CA ARG A 239 15.48 3.36 26.60
C ARG A 239 16.70 3.91 27.35
N HIS A 240 17.78 4.22 26.64
CA HIS A 240 18.97 4.82 27.25
C HIS A 240 18.71 6.25 27.74
N ALA A 241 17.89 7.03 27.03
CA ALA A 241 17.49 8.37 27.46
C ALA A 241 16.53 8.37 28.66
N ALA A 242 15.81 7.27 28.92
CA ALA A 242 14.91 7.12 30.06
C ALA A 242 15.57 6.54 31.32
N GLN A 243 16.83 6.09 31.23
CA GLN A 243 17.59 5.46 32.32
C GLN A 243 18.75 6.32 32.85
N GLY A 244 18.99 7.50 32.26
CA GLY A 244 19.91 8.53 32.76
C GLY A 244 19.15 9.73 33.29
#